data_AF-B9TIE8-F1
#
_entry.id   AF-B9TIE8-F1
#
_cell.length_a   1.000
_cell.length_b   1.000
_cell.length_c   1.000
_cell.angle_alpha   90.00
_cell.angle_beta   90.00
_cell.angle_gamma   90.00
#
_symmetry.space_group_name_H-M   'P 1'
#
loop_
_entity.id
_entity.type
_entity.pdbx_description
1 polymer ?
#
loop_
_entity_poly.entity_id
_entity_poly.type
_entity_poly.pdbx_seq_one_letter_code
_entity_poly.pdbx_strand_id
1 'polypeptide(L)'
;MFEETWQPIGSVAELEALLRRVAADVKSENGARPSTIAATEEYLMKGRSIVELIQRIEREYVRLTGSSPAARKQAKSRVYEFVQHTTGLSRDSVNLYARCYEKFAQMPEALDLRISDMQLLLPDDADADLIGYIAERRRDTPDLRREEVRELIRQYRTARA
;
A
#
# COMPACT_ATOMS: atom_id res chain seq x y z
N MET A 1 13.08 -16.33 -3.36
CA MET A 1 13.41 -17.06 -2.13
C MET A 1 14.01 -16.03 -1.17
N PHE A 2 13.19 -15.46 -0.29
CA PHE A 2 13.64 -14.53 0.75
C PHE A 2 13.44 -15.26 2.08
N GLU A 3 14.45 -16.03 2.49
CA GLU A 3 14.58 -16.47 3.87
C GLU A 3 15.33 -15.38 4.62
N GLU A 4 14.58 -14.52 5.31
CA GLU A 4 15.13 -13.63 6.32
C GLU A 4 14.65 -14.16 7.67
N THR A 5 15.61 -14.54 8.51
CA THR A 5 15.44 -15.09 9.85
C THR A 5 14.70 -14.06 10.73
N TRP A 6 13.39 -14.24 10.82
CA TRP A 6 12.50 -13.36 11.56
C TRP A 6 12.64 -13.56 13.06
N GLN A 7 12.89 -12.47 13.80
CA GLN A 7 12.68 -12.41 15.25
C GLN A 7 11.32 -11.78 15.57
N PRO A 8 10.56 -12.33 16.54
CA PRO A 8 9.33 -11.68 17.00
C PRO A 8 9.66 -10.33 17.64
N ILE A 9 9.07 -9.26 17.12
CA ILE A 9 9.08 -7.93 17.75
C ILE A 9 8.32 -8.06 19.07
N GLY A 10 9.04 -7.97 20.20
CA GLY A 10 8.54 -8.23 21.55
C GLY A 10 8.15 -6.97 22.33
N SER A 11 8.42 -5.77 21.82
CA SER A 11 8.21 -4.50 22.55
C SER A 11 7.68 -3.34 21.70
N VAL A 12 7.04 -2.36 22.38
CA VAL A 12 6.60 -1.09 21.78
C VAL A 12 7.77 -0.32 21.14
N ALA A 13 8.97 -0.41 21.71
CA ALA A 13 10.16 0.26 21.20
C ALA A 13 10.62 -0.30 19.83
N GLU A 14 10.59 -1.62 19.65
CA GLU A 14 10.92 -2.26 18.37
C GLU A 14 9.86 -1.95 17.29
N LEU A 15 8.60 -1.84 17.71
CA LEU A 15 7.49 -1.43 16.86
C LEU A 15 7.64 0.03 16.39
N GLU A 16 8.04 0.94 17.29
CA GLU A 16 8.40 2.31 16.93
C GLU A 16 9.63 2.39 16.01
N ALA A 17 10.65 1.56 16.24
CA ALA A 17 11.83 1.51 15.40
C ALA A 17 11.49 1.05 13.97
N LEU A 18 10.63 0.03 13.84
CA LEU A 18 10.09 -0.41 12.55
C LEU A 18 9.34 0.73 11.84
N LEU A 19 8.50 1.46 12.58
CA LEU A 19 7.77 2.61 12.04
C LEU A 19 8.67 3.75 11.56
N ARG A 20 9.70 4.09 12.35
CA ARG A 20 10.67 5.11 11.96
C ARG A 20 11.45 4.68 10.71
N ARG A 21 11.76 3.39 10.55
CA ARG A 21 12.39 2.83 9.35
C ARG A 21 11.50 3.02 8.12
N VAL A 22 10.25 2.55 8.20
CA VAL A 22 9.25 2.73 7.13
C VAL A 22 9.10 4.21 6.76
N ALA A 23 9.08 5.11 7.75
CA ALA A 23 8.96 6.55 7.53
C ALA A 23 10.20 7.16 6.85
N ALA A 24 11.40 6.74 7.25
CA ALA A 24 12.65 7.22 6.69
C ALA A 24 12.77 6.81 5.21
N ASP A 25 12.38 5.57 4.90
CA ASP A 25 12.32 5.06 3.54
C ASP A 25 11.32 5.87 2.70
N VAL A 26 10.18 6.29 3.28
CA VAL A 26 9.20 7.16 2.60
C VAL A 26 9.72 8.58 2.35
N LYS A 27 10.54 9.14 3.25
CA LYS A 27 11.04 10.53 3.12
C LYS A 27 12.27 10.65 2.21
N SER A 28 13.02 9.56 2.00
CA SER A 28 14.23 9.54 1.16
C SER A 28 13.95 9.72 -0.35
N GLU A 29 12.69 9.68 -0.79
CA GLU A 29 12.27 9.75 -2.20
C GLU A 29 12.47 11.12 -2.90
N ASN A 30 12.90 12.17 -2.19
CA ASN A 30 13.10 13.49 -2.81
C ASN A 30 14.44 13.67 -3.56
N GLY A 31 15.31 12.66 -3.64
CA GLY A 31 16.69 12.80 -4.11
C GLY A 31 17.02 12.30 -5.53
N ALA A 32 16.32 11.29 -6.05
CA ALA A 32 16.58 10.74 -7.39
C ALA A 32 15.32 10.03 -7.90
N ARG A 33 14.92 10.26 -9.16
CA ARG A 33 13.77 9.57 -9.75
C ARG A 33 14.13 8.10 -10.00
N PRO A 34 13.53 7.13 -9.27
CA PRO A 34 13.69 5.72 -9.60
C PRO A 34 13.05 5.44 -10.97
N SER A 35 13.38 4.31 -11.59
CA SER A 35 12.54 3.78 -12.67
C SER A 35 11.12 3.53 -12.13
N THR A 36 10.10 3.58 -12.99
CA THR A 36 8.70 3.42 -12.58
C THR A 36 8.46 2.12 -11.80
N ILE A 37 9.13 1.03 -12.21
CA ILE A 37 9.08 -0.28 -11.54
C ILE A 37 9.67 -0.19 -10.13
N ALA A 38 10.87 0.40 -9.97
CA ALA A 38 11.51 0.52 -8.67
C ALA A 38 10.67 1.36 -7.70
N ALA A 39 10.05 2.45 -8.18
CA ALA A 39 9.13 3.25 -7.38
C ALA A 39 7.90 2.44 -6.96
N THR A 40 7.38 1.58 -7.84
CA THR A 40 6.22 0.74 -7.55
C THR A 40 6.52 -0.39 -6.58
N GLU A 41 7.64 -1.08 -6.73
CA GLU A 41 8.15 -2.03 -5.74
C GLU A 41 8.28 -1.36 -4.37
N GLU A 42 8.82 -0.15 -4.34
CA GLU A 42 8.95 0.64 -3.12
C GLU A 42 7.59 0.96 -2.48
N TYR A 43 6.59 1.38 -3.25
CA TYR A 43 5.23 1.61 -2.73
C TYR A 43 4.59 0.33 -2.18
N LEU A 44 4.76 -0.80 -2.86
CA LEU A 44 4.24 -2.09 -2.40
C LEU A 44 4.95 -2.55 -1.13
N MET A 45 6.26 -2.36 -1.03
CA MET A 45 7.04 -2.66 0.18
C MET A 45 6.64 -1.76 1.36
N LYS A 46 6.38 -0.47 1.11
CA LYS A 46 5.84 0.47 2.10
C LYS A 46 4.46 0.03 2.58
N GLY A 47 3.57 -0.28 1.64
CA GLY A 47 2.23 -0.78 1.94
C GLY A 47 2.25 -2.08 2.75
N ARG A 48 3.13 -3.02 2.39
CA ARG A 48 3.38 -4.25 3.17
C ARG A 48 3.70 -3.96 4.61
N SER A 49 4.70 -3.10 4.83
CA SER A 49 5.19 -2.75 6.16
C SER A 49 4.09 -2.10 7.00
N ILE A 50 3.29 -1.23 6.38
CA ILE A 50 2.13 -0.59 7.03
C ILE A 50 1.09 -1.63 7.42
N VAL A 51 0.70 -2.55 6.52
CA VAL A 51 -0.32 -3.57 6.79
C VAL A 51 0.13 -4.53 7.89
N GLU A 52 1.37 -5.03 7.82
CA GLU A 52 1.92 -5.92 8.85
C GLU A 52 1.92 -5.26 10.24
N LEU A 53 2.26 -3.97 10.29
CA LEU A 53 2.24 -3.18 11.50
C LEU A 53 0.81 -3.00 12.04
N ILE A 54 -0.13 -2.61 11.17
CA ILE A 54 -1.54 -2.45 11.54
C ILE A 54 -2.05 -3.73 12.19
N GLN A 55 -1.81 -4.87 11.54
CA GLN A 55 -2.24 -6.17 12.04
C GLN A 55 -1.61 -6.53 13.39
N ARG A 56 -0.33 -6.20 13.61
CA ARG A 56 0.35 -6.47 14.90
C ARG A 56 -0.21 -5.63 16.04
N ILE A 57 -0.35 -4.33 15.83
CA ILE A 57 -0.90 -3.42 16.85
C ILE A 57 -2.35 -3.78 17.16
N GLU A 58 -3.15 -4.07 16.12
CA GLU A 58 -4.55 -4.49 16.31
C GLU A 58 -4.64 -5.77 17.14
N ARG A 59 -3.83 -6.80 16.83
CA ARG A 59 -3.78 -8.05 17.60
C ARG A 59 -3.44 -7.80 19.06
N GLU A 60 -2.42 -6.99 19.33
CA GLU A 60 -1.98 -6.70 20.70
C GLU A 60 -3.03 -5.90 21.48
N TYR A 61 -3.66 -4.92 20.84
CA TYR A 61 -4.75 -4.16 21.46
C TYR A 61 -5.93 -5.06 21.82
N VAL A 62 -6.38 -5.90 20.88
CA VAL A 62 -7.48 -6.86 21.10
C VAL A 62 -7.12 -7.86 22.20
N ARG A 63 -5.86 -8.30 22.29
CA ARG A 63 -5.37 -9.18 23.37
C ARG A 63 -5.51 -8.52 24.75
N LEU A 64 -5.19 -7.24 24.86
CA LEU A 64 -5.22 -6.49 26.12
C LEU A 64 -6.63 -6.06 26.55
N THR A 65 -7.50 -5.70 25.61
CA THR A 65 -8.81 -5.10 25.90
C THR A 65 -10.01 -6.04 25.71
N GLY A 66 -9.78 -7.23 25.18
CA GLY A 66 -10.83 -8.15 24.78
C GLY A 66 -11.41 -7.86 23.39
N SER A 67 -11.87 -8.91 22.71
CA SER A 67 -12.39 -8.83 21.34
C SER A 67 -13.85 -8.36 21.32
N SER A 68 -14.06 -7.12 20.90
CA SER A 68 -15.38 -6.57 20.60
C SER A 68 -15.31 -5.70 19.34
N PRO A 69 -16.44 -5.47 18.62
CA PRO A 69 -16.47 -4.53 17.51
C PRO A 69 -16.00 -3.12 17.90
N ALA A 70 -16.34 -2.66 19.10
CA ALA A 70 -15.90 -1.37 19.63
C ALA A 70 -14.37 -1.35 19.88
N ALA A 71 -13.82 -2.40 20.49
CA ALA A 71 -12.39 -2.54 20.72
C ALA A 71 -11.60 -2.59 19.40
N ARG A 72 -12.09 -3.32 18.38
CA ARG A 72 -11.46 -3.35 17.04
C ARG A 72 -11.48 -1.99 16.36
N LYS A 73 -12.60 -1.26 16.43
CA LYS A 73 -12.68 0.11 15.90
C LYS A 73 -11.70 1.05 16.60
N GLN A 74 -11.59 0.94 17.92
CA GLN A 74 -10.67 1.76 18.72
C GLN A 74 -9.20 1.41 18.47
N ALA A 75 -8.90 0.10 18.36
CA ALA A 75 -7.59 -0.39 17.96
C ALA A 75 -7.17 0.24 16.64
N LYS A 76 -8.02 0.13 15.61
CA LYS A 76 -7.76 0.68 14.29
C LYS A 76 -7.54 2.20 14.32
N SER A 77 -8.30 2.97 15.11
CA SER A 77 -8.05 4.42 15.25
C SER A 77 -6.68 4.72 15.85
N ARG A 78 -6.33 4.07 16.96
CA ARG A 78 -5.05 4.27 17.65
C ARG A 78 -3.86 3.86 16.79
N VAL A 79 -4.01 2.79 16.00
CA VAL A 79 -3.01 2.35 15.03
C VAL A 79 -2.73 3.47 14.01
N TYR A 80 -3.78 4.03 13.39
CA TYR A 80 -3.58 5.09 12.41
C TYR A 80 -2.97 6.33 13.04
N GLU A 81 -3.45 6.78 14.20
CA GLU A 81 -2.87 7.92 14.93
C GLU A 81 -1.39 7.69 15.22
N PHE A 82 -1.04 6.50 15.71
CA PHE A 82 0.34 6.12 16.01
C PHE A 82 1.21 6.14 14.74
N VAL A 83 0.77 5.51 13.65
CA VAL A 83 1.50 5.52 12.36
C VAL A 83 1.70 6.96 11.87
N GLN A 84 0.67 7.80 11.95
CA GLN A 84 0.76 9.20 11.54
C GLN A 84 1.77 9.97 12.39
N HIS A 85 1.73 9.81 13.72
CA HIS A 85 2.66 10.47 14.64
C HIS A 85 4.11 10.01 14.42
N THR A 86 4.34 8.72 14.24
CA THR A 86 5.70 8.18 14.11
C THR A 86 6.30 8.44 12.72
N THR A 87 5.48 8.43 11.66
CA THR A 87 5.97 8.59 10.28
C THR A 87 5.88 10.02 9.74
N GLY A 88 4.93 10.82 10.23
CA GLY A 88 4.56 12.09 9.63
C GLY A 88 3.74 11.97 8.35
N LEU A 89 3.33 10.76 7.96
CA LEU A 89 2.45 10.55 6.81
C LEU A 89 1.01 10.93 7.15
N SER A 90 0.28 11.43 6.15
CA SER A 90 -1.16 11.64 6.29
C SER A 90 -1.88 10.29 6.42
N ARG A 91 -3.04 10.30 7.09
CA ARG A 91 -3.90 9.11 7.18
C ARG A 91 -4.26 8.56 5.79
N ASP A 92 -4.48 9.45 4.84
CA ASP A 92 -4.83 9.11 3.46
C ASP A 92 -3.67 8.41 2.75
N SER A 93 -2.43 8.88 2.92
CA SER A 93 -1.23 8.23 2.37
C SER A 93 -1.03 6.83 2.97
N VAL A 94 -1.17 6.70 4.29
CA VAL A 94 -1.07 5.41 4.98
C VAL A 94 -2.12 4.43 4.46
N ASN A 95 -3.38 4.88 4.35
CA ASN A 95 -4.48 4.07 3.85
C ASN A 95 -4.29 3.70 2.38
N LEU A 96 -3.82 4.63 1.55
CA LEU A 96 -3.52 4.39 0.15
C LEU A 96 -2.50 3.28 -0.01
N TYR A 97 -1.33 3.40 0.63
CA TYR A 97 -0.27 2.40 0.50
C TYR A 97 -0.72 1.03 1.01
N ALA A 98 -1.43 0.98 2.14
CA ALA A 98 -1.99 -0.26 2.67
C ALA A 98 -2.92 -0.94 1.66
N ARG A 99 -3.89 -0.20 1.11
CA ARG A 99 -4.85 -0.73 0.13
C ARG A 99 -4.18 -1.16 -1.18
N CYS A 100 -3.18 -0.41 -1.63
CA CYS A 100 -2.41 -0.78 -2.82
C CYS A 100 -1.67 -2.10 -2.60
N TYR A 101 -1.01 -2.27 -1.46
CA TYR A 101 -0.38 -3.55 -1.13
C TYR A 101 -1.40 -4.69 -1.09
N GLU A 102 -2.49 -4.52 -0.34
CA GLU A 102 -3.52 -5.56 -0.20
C GLU A 102 -4.09 -6.01 -1.56
N LYS A 103 -4.28 -5.08 -2.50
CA LYS A 103 -4.85 -5.38 -3.81
C LYS A 103 -3.83 -5.91 -4.82
N PHE A 104 -2.63 -5.33 -4.86
CA PHE A 104 -1.71 -5.51 -5.98
C PHE A 104 -0.48 -6.38 -5.66
N ALA A 105 -0.18 -6.68 -4.39
CA ALA A 105 1.08 -7.35 -4.02
C ALA A 105 1.27 -8.75 -4.61
N GLN A 106 0.19 -9.41 -5.02
CA GLN A 106 0.23 -10.74 -5.64
C GLN A 106 0.09 -10.70 -7.16
N MET A 107 0.11 -9.52 -7.77
CA MET A 107 -0.07 -9.30 -9.21
C MET A 107 1.25 -8.81 -9.81
N PRO A 108 2.04 -9.67 -10.47
CA PRO A 108 3.32 -9.26 -11.08
C PRO A 108 3.18 -8.09 -12.05
N GLU A 109 2.07 -8.01 -12.78
CA GLU A 109 1.75 -6.95 -13.74
C GLU A 109 1.62 -5.59 -13.06
N ALA A 110 1.29 -5.56 -11.76
CA ALA A 110 1.15 -4.31 -11.03
C ALA A 110 2.47 -3.54 -10.90
N LEU A 111 3.62 -4.19 -11.12
CA LEU A 111 4.94 -3.53 -11.13
C LEU A 111 5.07 -2.48 -12.24
N ASP A 112 4.34 -2.62 -13.34
CA ASP A 112 4.35 -1.64 -14.41
C ASP A 112 3.52 -0.39 -14.06
N LEU A 113 2.57 -0.50 -13.13
CA LEU A 113 1.66 0.59 -12.77
C LEU A 113 2.34 1.66 -11.92
N ARG A 114 1.98 2.92 -12.11
CA ARG A 114 2.31 3.99 -11.15
C ARG A 114 1.35 3.96 -9.97
N ILE A 115 1.74 4.56 -8.84
CA ILE A 115 0.82 4.76 -7.69
C ILE A 115 -0.45 5.52 -8.10
N SER A 116 -0.35 6.44 -9.06
CA SER A 116 -1.50 7.15 -9.62
C SER A 116 -2.46 6.23 -10.37
N ASP A 117 -1.96 5.18 -11.01
CA ASP A 117 -2.78 4.21 -11.75
C ASP A 117 -3.42 3.25 -10.75
N MET A 118 -2.63 2.76 -9.79
CA MET A 118 -3.12 1.93 -8.67
C MET A 118 -4.27 2.60 -7.93
N GLN A 119 -4.19 3.90 -7.66
CA GLN A 119 -5.29 4.67 -7.06
C GLN A 119 -6.59 4.60 -7.86
N LEU A 120 -6.53 4.66 -9.19
CA LEU A 120 -7.70 4.56 -10.07
C LEU A 120 -8.26 3.14 -10.11
N LEU A 121 -7.40 2.14 -9.89
CA LEU A 121 -7.71 0.71 -9.91
C LEU A 121 -8.03 0.14 -8.53
N LEU A 122 -8.01 0.93 -7.46
CA LEU A 122 -8.39 0.50 -6.12
C LEU A 122 -9.86 0.07 -5.95
N PRO A 123 -10.85 0.68 -6.62
CA PRO A 123 -12.25 0.24 -6.51
C PRO A 123 -12.45 -1.24 -6.83
N ASP A 124 -13.39 -1.90 -6.16
CA ASP A 124 -13.58 -3.36 -6.23
C ASP A 124 -14.02 -3.87 -7.61
N ASP A 125 -14.60 -2.99 -8.43
CA ASP A 125 -15.00 -3.27 -9.80
C ASP A 125 -13.82 -3.31 -10.79
N ALA A 126 -12.60 -3.01 -10.34
CA ALA A 126 -11.39 -3.25 -11.10
C ALA A 126 -10.84 -4.65 -10.80
N ASP A 127 -11.18 -5.59 -11.69
CA ASP A 127 -10.74 -6.98 -11.68
C ASP A 127 -9.32 -7.15 -12.22
N ALA A 128 -8.80 -8.38 -12.15
CA ALA A 128 -7.45 -8.71 -12.62
C ALA A 128 -7.26 -8.42 -14.11
N ASP A 129 -8.28 -8.62 -14.93
CA ASP A 129 -8.19 -8.37 -16.38
C ASP A 129 -8.05 -6.87 -16.69
N LEU A 130 -8.82 -6.00 -16.02
CA LEU A 130 -8.68 -4.55 -16.18
C LEU A 130 -7.30 -4.09 -15.69
N ILE A 131 -6.83 -4.63 -14.57
CA ILE A 131 -5.51 -4.29 -14.02
C ILE A 131 -4.41 -4.70 -15.01
N GLY A 132 -4.46 -5.91 -15.54
CA GLY A 132 -3.53 -6.41 -16.55
C GLY A 132 -3.55 -5.57 -17.82
N TYR A 133 -4.76 -5.20 -18.29
CA TYR A 133 -4.92 -4.31 -19.44
C TYR A 133 -4.23 -2.95 -19.23
N ILE A 134 -4.44 -2.30 -18.08
CA ILE A 134 -3.81 -1.00 -17.81
C ILE A 134 -2.30 -1.15 -17.61
N ALA A 135 -1.84 -2.22 -16.98
CA ALA A 135 -0.42 -2.52 -16.81
C ALA A 135 0.29 -2.70 -18.17
N GLU A 136 -0.32 -3.45 -19.09
CA GLU A 136 0.18 -3.62 -20.45
C GLU A 136 0.27 -2.27 -21.18
N ARG A 137 -0.80 -1.47 -21.16
CA ARG A 137 -0.79 -0.13 -21.77
C ARG A 137 0.28 0.79 -21.19
N ARG A 138 0.51 0.71 -19.87
CA ARG A 138 1.56 1.47 -19.18
C ARG A 138 2.95 1.01 -19.57
N ARG A 139 3.16 -0.29 -19.73
CA ARG A 139 4.44 -0.86 -20.20
C ARG A 139 4.75 -0.38 -21.63
N ASP A 140 3.76 -0.41 -22.51
CA ASP A 140 3.91 0.01 -23.91
C ASP A 140 4.02 1.52 -24.08
N THR A 141 3.40 2.29 -23.18
CA THR A 141 3.40 3.76 -23.20
C THR A 141 3.70 4.30 -21.78
N PRO A 142 4.98 4.30 -21.37
CA PRO A 142 5.39 4.64 -20.01
C PRO A 142 4.94 6.02 -19.53
N ASP A 143 4.75 6.97 -20.44
CA ASP A 143 4.39 8.36 -20.18
C ASP A 143 2.87 8.64 -20.14
N LEU A 144 2.01 7.62 -20.31
CA LEU A 144 0.55 7.75 -20.20
C LEU A 144 0.13 8.65 -19.04
N ARG A 145 -0.62 9.70 -19.35
CA ARG A 145 -1.12 10.63 -18.35
C ARG A 145 -2.24 9.98 -17.56
N ARG A 146 -2.49 10.47 -16.35
CA ARG A 146 -3.53 9.94 -15.47
C ARG A 146 -4.92 10.00 -16.13
N GLU A 147 -5.18 11.06 -16.87
CA GLU A 147 -6.42 11.29 -17.62
C GLU A 147 -6.60 10.27 -18.73
N GLU A 148 -5.53 9.90 -19.41
CA GLU A 148 -5.54 8.86 -20.46
C GLU A 148 -5.81 7.49 -19.84
N VAL A 149 -5.25 7.18 -18.68
CA VAL A 149 -5.56 5.95 -17.93
C VAL A 149 -7.03 5.90 -17.50
N ARG A 150 -7.61 7.02 -17.02
CA ARG A 150 -9.05 7.08 -16.71
C ARG A 150 -9.90 6.77 -17.93
N GLU A 151 -9.52 7.31 -19.09
CA GLU A 151 -10.24 7.08 -20.33
C GLU A 151 -10.12 5.62 -20.79
N LEU A 152 -8.94 5.00 -20.68
CA LEU A 152 -8.75 3.57 -20.95
C LEU A 152 -9.63 2.68 -20.04
N ILE A 153 -9.70 2.99 -18.75
CA ILE A 153 -10.58 2.28 -17.80
C ILE A 153 -12.05 2.40 -18.22
N ARG A 154 -12.48 3.61 -18.63
CA ARG A 154 -13.86 3.85 -19.09
C ARG A 154 -14.17 3.04 -20.35
N GLN A 155 -13.29 3.10 -21.35
CA GLN A 155 -13.44 2.36 -22.60
C GLN A 155 -13.52 0.85 -22.37
N TYR A 156 -12.65 0.32 -21.51
CA TYR A 156 -12.64 -1.10 -21.14
C TYR A 156 -13.98 -1.54 -20.54
N ARG A 157 -14.51 -0.75 -19.60
CA ARG A 157 -15.81 -1.04 -18.96
C ARG A 157 -16.97 -0.97 -19.96
N THR A 158 -16.98 0.03 -20.84
CA THR A 158 -18.01 0.14 -21.87
C THR A 158 -17.98 -1.02 -22.87
N ALA A 159 -16.79 -1.55 -23.20
CA ALA A 159 -16.66 -2.69 -24.11
C ALA A 159 -17.12 -4.02 -23.50
N ARG A 160 -17.25 -4.10 -22.16
CA ARG A 160 -17.67 -5.30 -21.42
C ARG A 160 -19.08 -5.23 -20.82
N ALA A 161 -19.76 -4.09 -20.97
CA ALA A 161 -21.14 -3.89 -20.56
C ALA A 161 -22.12 -4.37 -21.65
#